data_AF-A0A5C8DGZ5-F1
#
_entry.id   AF-A0A5C8DGZ5-F1
#
_cell.length_a   1.000
_cell.length_b   1.000
_cell.length_c   1.000
_cell.angle_alpha   90.00
_cell.angle_beta   90.00
_cell.angle_gamma   90.00
#
_symmetry.space_group_name_H-M   'P 1'
#
loop_
_entity.id
_entity.type
_entity.pdbx_description
1 polymer ?
#
loop_
_entity_poly.entity_id
_entity_poly.type
_entity_poly.pdbx_seq_one_letter_code
_entity_poly.pdbx_strand_id
1 'polypeptide(L)'
;MATTATAQQTKWWSGGKSPFNIEYGKLMMWYFLMSDAFTFGAFLISYGTIRFSQNFWPDPNAVFNAFPGAGHANLPLAFVSVMTFILIISSVTMVLAVHAGHNGDKKGVIKWLAWTIVGGIAFLSCQAWEWHHLITGAHATLIDGKIEWVGQTTRVNPWGQLVHGEALTTALNNSTVESLARIVHEQHGNTMTEAQLLGLPKDQLTGMINTAELHVRQNGPVAFGGYFYGITGFHGFHVFSGVVINIIMLIMTQKGVFERRGHYLMIEKAGLYWHFVDLVWVFVFLCFYLI
;
A
#
# COMPACT_ATOMS: atom_id res chain seq x y z
N MET A 1 17.33 -47.11 55.73
CA MET A 1 17.66 -46.70 54.36
C MET A 1 16.38 -46.20 53.71
N ALA A 2 16.26 -44.89 53.46
CA ALA A 2 15.10 -44.32 52.79
C ALA A 2 15.31 -44.41 51.27
N THR A 3 14.49 -45.21 50.60
CA THR A 3 14.42 -45.28 49.14
C THR A 3 13.68 -44.07 48.61
N THR A 4 14.42 -43.13 48.01
CA THR A 4 13.84 -42.03 47.24
C THR A 4 13.19 -42.60 45.97
N ALA A 5 11.86 -42.61 45.93
CA ALA A 5 11.12 -42.91 44.72
C ALA A 5 11.36 -41.79 43.69
N THR A 6 12.10 -42.09 42.63
CA THR A 6 12.20 -41.23 41.45
C THR A 6 10.83 -41.17 40.77
N ALA A 7 10.15 -40.03 40.88
CA ALA A 7 8.91 -39.77 40.16
C ALA A 7 9.16 -39.93 38.65
N GLN A 8 8.57 -40.98 38.08
CA GLN A 8 8.67 -41.27 36.66
C GLN A 8 7.88 -40.19 35.91
N GLN A 9 8.59 -39.28 35.23
CA GLN A 9 7.99 -38.25 34.38
C GLN A 9 7.12 -38.94 33.33
N THR A 10 5.80 -38.87 33.49
CA THR A 10 4.86 -39.43 32.53
C THR A 10 4.95 -38.60 31.25
N LYS A 11 5.52 -39.19 30.19
CA LYS A 11 5.53 -38.57 28.86
C LYS A 11 4.15 -38.79 28.25
N TRP A 12 3.26 -37.81 28.38
CA TRP A 12 1.86 -37.89 27.92
C TRP A 12 1.71 -38.02 26.40
N TRP A 13 2.81 -37.91 25.66
CA TRP A 13 2.85 -38.00 24.21
C TRP A 13 3.73 -39.15 23.74
N SER A 14 3.12 -40.13 23.08
CA SER A 14 3.78 -41.31 22.50
C SER A 14 4.26 -41.10 21.05
N GLY A 15 3.79 -40.05 20.36
CA GLY A 15 4.05 -39.78 18.93
C GLY A 15 5.37 -39.06 18.62
N GLY A 16 6.47 -39.41 19.29
CA GLY A 16 7.80 -38.81 19.01
C GLY A 16 7.97 -37.38 19.53
N LYS A 17 7.64 -36.36 18.72
CA LYS A 17 7.73 -34.93 19.12
C LYS A 17 6.41 -34.47 19.72
N SER A 18 6.42 -34.04 20.98
CA SER A 18 5.22 -33.51 21.66
C SER A 18 4.65 -32.30 20.90
N PRO A 19 3.31 -32.22 20.72
CA PRO A 19 2.66 -31.05 20.10
C PRO A 19 2.88 -29.77 20.90
N PHE A 20 3.26 -29.86 22.17
CA PHE A 20 3.60 -28.73 23.03
C PHE A 20 5.10 -28.39 23.02
N ASN A 21 5.94 -29.15 22.33
CA ASN A 21 7.38 -28.88 22.22
C ASN A 21 7.67 -27.91 21.06
N ILE A 22 7.03 -26.74 21.11
CA ILE A 22 7.26 -25.65 20.16
C ILE A 22 8.50 -24.89 20.61
N GLU A 23 9.41 -24.64 19.68
CA GLU A 23 10.60 -23.84 19.96
C GLU A 23 10.19 -22.43 20.43
N TYR A 24 10.75 -21.97 21.57
CA TYR A 24 10.43 -20.67 22.17
C TYR A 24 10.46 -19.52 21.16
N GLY A 25 11.43 -19.52 20.24
CA GLY A 25 11.53 -18.48 19.21
C GLY A 25 10.41 -18.50 18.17
N LYS A 26 9.78 -19.65 17.87
CA LYS A 26 8.60 -19.71 17.00
C LYS A 26 7.35 -19.24 17.74
N LEU A 27 7.22 -19.62 19.02
CA LEU A 27 6.10 -19.21 19.86
C LEU A 27 6.09 -17.69 20.09
N MET A 28 7.25 -17.09 20.40
CA MET A 28 7.36 -15.62 20.53
C MET A 28 7.08 -14.88 19.22
N MET A 29 7.46 -15.48 18.07
CA MET A 29 7.09 -14.94 16.76
C MET A 29 5.58 -14.89 16.58
N TRP A 30 4.86 -15.97 16.93
CA TRP A 30 3.40 -15.99 16.84
C TRP A 30 2.73 -14.96 17.75
N TYR A 31 3.23 -14.74 18.97
CA TYR A 31 2.72 -13.68 19.83
C TYR A 31 2.92 -12.29 19.23
N PHE A 32 4.11 -12.03 18.68
CA PHE A 32 4.43 -10.78 17.99
C PHE A 32 3.52 -10.55 16.76
N LEU A 33 3.33 -11.58 15.93
CA LEU A 33 2.43 -11.50 14.78
C LEU A 33 0.98 -11.28 15.18
N MET A 34 0.54 -11.91 16.27
CA MET A 34 -0.81 -11.72 16.79
C MET A 34 -1.03 -10.29 17.33
N SER A 35 -0.03 -9.68 17.98
CA SER A 35 -0.14 -8.28 18.38
C SER A 35 -0.25 -7.34 17.19
N ASP A 36 0.55 -7.54 16.14
CA ASP A 36 0.46 -6.73 14.93
C ASP A 36 -0.89 -6.93 14.23
N ALA A 37 -1.41 -8.16 14.21
CA ALA A 37 -2.72 -8.47 13.65
C ALA A 37 -3.84 -7.68 14.35
N PHE A 38 -3.79 -7.56 15.68
CA PHE A 38 -4.75 -6.73 16.42
C PHE A 38 -4.59 -5.24 16.13
N THR A 39 -3.36 -4.75 15.97
CA THR A 39 -3.12 -3.35 15.59
C THR A 39 -3.70 -3.03 14.21
N PHE A 40 -3.43 -3.86 13.20
CA PHE A 40 -4.03 -3.71 11.87
C PHE A 40 -5.55 -3.87 11.90
N GLY A 41 -6.05 -4.85 12.65
CA GLY A 41 -7.48 -5.06 12.85
C GLY A 41 -8.19 -3.83 13.43
N ALA A 42 -7.60 -3.21 14.46
CA ALA A 42 -8.13 -1.99 15.06
C ALA A 42 -8.17 -0.83 14.05
N PHE A 43 -7.12 -0.66 13.23
CA PHE A 43 -7.11 0.36 12.19
C PHE A 43 -8.15 0.11 11.10
N LEU A 44 -8.30 -1.13 10.63
CA LEU A 44 -9.29 -1.47 9.60
C LEU A 44 -10.73 -1.35 10.12
N ILE A 45 -11.00 -1.74 11.37
CA ILE A 45 -12.30 -1.52 12.01
C ILE A 45 -12.60 -0.03 12.13
N SER A 46 -11.61 0.77 12.57
CA SER A 46 -11.77 2.22 12.68
C SER A 46 -12.05 2.87 11.32
N TYR A 47 -11.30 2.50 10.28
CA TYR A 47 -11.56 2.89 8.90
C TYR A 47 -12.97 2.51 8.46
N GLY A 48 -13.36 1.24 8.67
CA GLY A 48 -14.69 0.74 8.33
C GLY A 48 -15.80 1.53 9.02
N THR A 49 -15.69 1.79 10.32
CA THR A 49 -16.69 2.58 11.06
C THR A 49 -16.87 3.98 10.47
N ILE A 50 -15.77 4.68 10.16
CA ILE A 50 -15.84 6.02 9.56
C ILE A 50 -16.35 5.97 8.12
N ARG A 51 -15.94 4.96 7.34
CA ARG A 51 -16.43 4.72 5.97
C ARG A 51 -17.95 4.53 5.93
N PHE A 52 -18.50 3.78 6.88
CA PHE A 52 -19.95 3.53 6.98
C PHE A 52 -20.72 4.68 7.65
N SER A 53 -20.06 5.56 8.40
CA SER A 53 -20.71 6.72 9.02
C SER A 53 -20.88 7.92 8.09
N GLN A 54 -20.25 7.91 6.91
CA GLN A 54 -20.28 9.01 5.95
C GLN A 54 -21.19 8.66 4.75
N ASN A 55 -22.02 9.62 4.34
CA ASN A 55 -22.95 9.46 3.20
C ASN A 55 -22.23 9.40 1.84
N PHE A 56 -20.97 9.83 1.78
CA PHE A 56 -20.15 9.83 0.59
C PHE A 56 -18.73 9.39 0.94
N TRP A 57 -18.12 8.61 0.03
CA TRP A 57 -16.73 8.21 0.11
C TRP A 57 -16.09 8.25 -1.29
N PRO A 58 -14.80 8.53 -1.40
CA PRO A 58 -14.08 8.51 -2.68
C PRO A 58 -14.24 7.17 -3.41
N ASP A 59 -14.46 7.24 -4.73
CA ASP A 59 -14.49 6.06 -5.61
C ASP A 59 -13.06 5.59 -5.93
N PRO A 60 -12.66 4.36 -5.53
CA PRO A 60 -11.33 3.84 -5.80
C PRO A 60 -10.94 3.83 -7.29
N ASN A 61 -11.89 3.64 -8.20
CA ASN A 61 -11.61 3.62 -9.65
C ASN A 61 -11.19 4.99 -10.19
N ALA A 62 -11.66 6.05 -9.55
CA ALA A 62 -11.31 7.43 -9.87
C ALA A 62 -10.01 7.86 -9.20
N VAL A 63 -9.81 7.46 -7.94
CA VAL A 63 -8.60 7.80 -7.15
C VAL A 63 -7.36 7.10 -7.71
N PHE A 64 -7.46 5.81 -8.02
CA PHE A 64 -6.33 4.95 -8.38
C PHE A 64 -6.38 4.56 -9.86
N ASN A 65 -6.42 5.57 -10.73
CA ASN A 65 -6.50 5.38 -12.18
C ASN A 65 -5.14 5.51 -12.89
N ALA A 66 -4.15 6.09 -12.22
CA ALA A 66 -2.87 6.39 -12.84
C ALA A 66 -1.98 5.15 -12.98
N PHE A 67 -1.31 5.04 -14.13
CA PHE A 67 -0.28 4.04 -14.38
C PHE A 67 1.01 4.71 -14.87
N PRO A 68 2.18 4.39 -14.30
CA PRO A 68 3.44 5.05 -14.67
C PRO A 68 3.75 4.83 -16.15
N GLY A 69 3.87 5.94 -16.89
CA GLY A 69 4.19 5.92 -18.32
C GLY A 69 3.00 5.67 -19.27
N ALA A 70 1.78 5.47 -18.75
CA ALA A 70 0.59 5.25 -19.59
C ALA A 70 -0.19 6.54 -19.91
N GLY A 71 0.24 7.71 -19.44
CA GLY A 71 -0.45 8.98 -19.66
C GLY A 71 -1.88 8.96 -19.10
N HIS A 72 -2.84 9.54 -19.84
CA HIS A 72 -4.27 9.54 -19.52
C HIS A 72 -5.00 8.24 -19.92
N ALA A 73 -4.29 7.12 -20.03
CA ALA A 73 -4.94 5.83 -20.24
C ALA A 73 -5.80 5.51 -19.00
N ASN A 74 -7.13 5.52 -19.17
CA ASN A 74 -8.08 5.22 -18.11
C ASN A 74 -7.97 3.74 -17.67
N LEU A 75 -7.03 3.44 -16.78
CA LEU A 75 -6.70 2.09 -16.33
C LEU A 75 -6.96 1.94 -14.82
N PRO A 76 -8.24 1.91 -14.41
CA PRO A 76 -8.61 1.85 -13.00
C PRO A 76 -8.00 0.61 -12.34
N LEU A 77 -7.35 0.81 -11.19
CA LEU A 77 -6.80 -0.23 -10.33
C LEU A 77 -5.69 -1.10 -10.96
N ALA A 78 -5.27 -0.82 -12.19
CA ALA A 78 -4.31 -1.66 -12.91
C ALA A 78 -2.93 -1.63 -12.23
N PHE A 79 -2.44 -0.44 -11.88
CA PHE A 79 -1.15 -0.28 -11.21
C PHE A 79 -1.14 -0.97 -9.83
N VAL A 80 -2.22 -0.78 -9.08
CA VAL A 80 -2.45 -1.40 -7.77
C VAL A 80 -2.47 -2.93 -7.86
N SER A 81 -3.10 -3.46 -8.91
CA SER A 81 -3.15 -4.90 -9.15
C SER A 81 -1.76 -5.47 -9.47
N VAL A 82 -0.94 -4.74 -10.23
CA VAL A 82 0.45 -5.13 -10.52
C VAL A 82 1.30 -5.14 -9.25
N MET A 83 1.23 -4.12 -8.39
CA MET A 83 2.01 -4.12 -7.14
C MET A 83 1.60 -5.26 -6.21
N THR A 84 0.31 -5.58 -6.14
CA THR A 84 -0.20 -6.68 -5.31
C THR A 84 0.26 -8.03 -5.86
N PHE A 85 0.26 -8.21 -7.19
CA PHE A 85 0.80 -9.39 -7.84
C PHE A 85 2.31 -9.58 -7.55
N ILE A 86 3.09 -8.49 -7.58
CA ILE A 86 4.52 -8.52 -7.22
C ILE A 86 4.71 -9.02 -5.78
N LEU A 87 3.89 -8.54 -4.83
CA LEU A 87 4.02 -8.93 -3.42
C LEU A 87 3.66 -10.42 -3.20
N ILE A 88 2.59 -10.90 -3.83
CA ILE A 88 2.17 -12.31 -3.77
C ILE A 88 3.25 -13.23 -4.37
N ILE A 89 3.82 -12.86 -5.53
CA ILE A 89 4.96 -13.61 -6.10
C ILE A 89 6.16 -13.58 -5.16
N SER A 90 6.45 -12.43 -4.55
CA SER A 90 7.52 -12.31 -3.55
C SER A 90 7.30 -13.28 -2.39
N SER A 91 6.05 -13.45 -1.93
CA SER A 91 5.66 -14.44 -0.92
C SER A 91 5.95 -15.88 -1.38
N VAL A 92 5.59 -16.24 -2.62
CA VAL A 92 5.91 -17.56 -3.18
C VAL A 92 7.42 -17.81 -3.20
N THR A 93 8.23 -16.82 -3.59
CA THR A 93 9.69 -16.97 -3.58
C THR A 93 10.23 -17.17 -2.17
N MET A 94 9.63 -16.57 -1.15
CA MET A 94 10.01 -16.79 0.26
C MET A 94 9.75 -18.24 0.70
N VAL A 95 8.60 -18.82 0.33
CA VAL A 95 8.31 -20.25 0.62
C VAL A 95 9.40 -21.14 0.03
N LEU A 96 9.82 -20.88 -1.20
CA LEU A 96 10.88 -21.64 -1.87
C LEU A 96 12.24 -21.46 -1.19
N ALA A 97 12.54 -20.27 -0.64
CA ALA A 97 13.74 -20.03 0.17
C ALA A 97 13.72 -20.84 1.47
N VAL A 98 12.59 -20.87 2.17
CA VAL A 98 12.40 -21.65 3.40
C VAL A 98 12.55 -23.14 3.11
N HIS A 99 11.93 -23.63 2.02
CA HIS A 99 12.04 -25.03 1.59
C HIS A 99 13.49 -25.42 1.26
N ALA A 100 14.22 -24.58 0.53
CA ALA A 100 15.64 -24.79 0.27
C ALA A 100 16.46 -24.84 1.58
N GLY A 101 16.10 -24.01 2.57
CA GLY A 101 16.71 -24.02 3.90
C GLY A 101 16.46 -25.32 4.67
N HIS A 102 15.26 -25.89 4.58
CA HIS A 102 14.95 -27.21 5.17
C HIS A 102 15.76 -28.34 4.54
N ASN A 103 16.03 -28.25 3.24
CA ASN A 103 16.85 -29.23 2.51
C ASN A 103 18.37 -28.98 2.64
N GLY A 104 18.79 -27.93 3.36
CA GLY A 104 20.20 -27.54 3.48
C GLY A 104 20.81 -26.98 2.19
N ASP A 105 19.99 -26.68 1.17
CA ASP A 105 20.45 -26.12 -0.11
C ASP A 105 20.72 -24.61 0.02
N LYS A 106 21.95 -24.26 0.41
CA LYS A 106 22.41 -22.88 0.51
C LYS A 106 22.23 -22.08 -0.78
N LYS A 107 22.49 -22.68 -1.94
CA LYS A 107 22.40 -21.96 -3.23
C LYS A 107 20.94 -21.65 -3.54
N GLY A 108 20.05 -22.60 -3.28
CA GLY A 108 18.60 -22.41 -3.35
C GLY A 108 18.12 -21.28 -2.46
N VAL A 109 18.53 -21.27 -1.18
CA VAL A 109 18.19 -20.20 -0.23
C VAL A 109 18.61 -18.83 -0.76
N ILE A 110 19.87 -18.68 -1.19
CA ILE A 110 20.40 -17.41 -1.70
C ILE A 110 19.59 -16.94 -2.91
N LYS A 111 19.33 -17.83 -3.87
CA LYS A 111 18.59 -17.51 -5.09
C LYS A 111 17.18 -17.01 -4.78
N TRP A 112 16.43 -17.78 -3.99
CA TRP A 112 15.03 -17.48 -3.72
C TRP A 112 14.85 -16.28 -2.80
N LEU A 113 15.71 -16.14 -1.79
CA LEU A 113 15.69 -14.98 -0.89
C LEU A 113 16.06 -13.68 -1.61
N ALA A 114 16.98 -13.73 -2.59
CA ALA A 114 17.28 -12.58 -3.44
C ALA A 114 16.06 -12.14 -4.25
N TRP A 115 15.30 -13.07 -4.83
CA TRP A 115 14.05 -12.75 -5.53
C TRP A 115 12.99 -12.16 -4.60
N THR A 116 12.89 -12.64 -3.36
CA THR A 116 11.99 -12.05 -2.36
C THR A 116 12.37 -10.60 -2.03
N ILE A 117 13.66 -10.30 -1.91
CA ILE A 117 14.13 -8.93 -1.66
C ILE A 117 13.80 -8.02 -2.84
N VAL A 118 14.02 -8.49 -4.08
CA VAL A 118 13.68 -7.72 -5.29
C VAL A 118 12.19 -7.43 -5.34
N GLY A 119 11.33 -8.42 -5.06
CA GLY A 119 9.88 -8.23 -5.00
C GLY A 119 9.45 -7.21 -3.94
N GLY A 120 10.03 -7.29 -2.73
CA GLY A 120 9.78 -6.32 -1.66
C GLY A 120 10.21 -4.89 -1.99
N ILE A 121 11.38 -4.71 -2.60
CA ILE A 121 11.87 -3.38 -3.04
C ILE A 121 10.99 -2.83 -4.16
N ALA A 122 10.62 -3.66 -5.13
CA ALA A 122 9.71 -3.26 -6.22
C ALA A 122 8.37 -2.79 -5.66
N PHE A 123 7.78 -3.53 -4.72
CA PHE A 123 6.55 -3.15 -4.04
C PHE A 123 6.67 -1.79 -3.33
N LEU A 124 7.72 -1.59 -2.52
CA LEU A 124 7.94 -0.32 -1.82
C LEU A 124 8.13 0.85 -2.80
N SER A 125 8.77 0.60 -3.94
CA SER A 125 8.96 1.61 -4.99
C SER A 125 7.63 1.98 -5.65
N CYS A 126 6.79 0.99 -5.94
CA CYS A 126 5.43 1.22 -6.45
C CYS A 126 4.61 2.05 -5.46
N GLN A 127 4.65 1.69 -4.18
CA GLN A 127 3.93 2.39 -3.11
C GLN A 127 4.40 3.85 -2.97
N ALA A 128 5.72 4.08 -2.99
CA ALA A 128 6.28 5.43 -2.92
C ALA A 128 5.87 6.28 -4.13
N TRP A 129 5.83 5.69 -5.32
CA TRP A 129 5.37 6.38 -6.52
C TRP A 129 3.88 6.72 -6.44
N GLU A 130 3.02 5.79 -6.00
CA GLU A 130 1.58 6.03 -5.86
C GLU A 130 1.31 7.18 -4.89
N TRP A 131 1.99 7.19 -3.75
CA TRP A 131 1.90 8.29 -2.78
C TRP A 131 2.34 9.62 -3.37
N HIS A 132 3.49 9.63 -4.04
CA HIS A 132 3.98 10.84 -4.69
C HIS A 132 2.98 11.34 -5.74
N HIS A 133 2.41 10.45 -6.55
CA HIS A 133 1.42 10.79 -7.57
C HIS A 133 0.14 11.35 -6.96
N LEU A 134 -0.38 10.76 -5.86
CA LEU A 134 -1.58 11.26 -5.18
C LEU A 134 -1.36 12.61 -4.48
N ILE A 135 -0.17 12.84 -3.92
CA ILE A 135 0.15 14.09 -3.21
C ILE A 135 0.42 15.23 -4.18
N THR A 136 1.13 14.96 -5.28
CA THR A 136 1.53 15.98 -6.28
C THR A 136 0.54 16.14 -7.43
N GLY A 137 -0.27 15.12 -7.68
CA GLY A 137 -1.35 15.12 -8.66
C GLY A 137 -2.46 16.03 -8.19
N ALA A 138 -2.39 17.30 -8.59
CA ALA A 138 -3.41 18.26 -8.24
C ALA A 138 -4.63 18.07 -9.15
N HIS A 139 -5.81 18.08 -8.56
CA HIS A 139 -7.09 17.92 -9.25
C HIS A 139 -7.98 19.14 -9.04
N ALA A 140 -8.78 19.46 -10.05
CA ALA A 140 -9.72 20.58 -10.00
C ALA A 140 -10.80 20.34 -8.93
N THR A 141 -10.73 21.09 -7.84
CA THR A 141 -11.58 20.93 -6.66
C THR A 141 -12.29 22.24 -6.32
N LEU A 142 -13.58 22.18 -6.04
CA LEU A 142 -14.37 23.31 -5.57
C LEU A 142 -14.10 23.58 -4.09
N ILE A 143 -13.46 24.71 -3.80
CA ILE A 143 -13.15 25.19 -2.45
C ILE A 143 -13.63 26.64 -2.34
N ASP A 144 -14.48 26.95 -1.36
CA ASP A 144 -15.01 28.30 -1.12
C ASP A 144 -15.60 29.00 -2.37
N GLY A 145 -16.26 28.23 -3.25
CA GLY A 145 -16.91 28.76 -4.45
C GLY A 145 -15.97 29.06 -5.62
N LYS A 146 -14.69 28.68 -5.55
CA LYS A 146 -13.69 28.76 -6.63
C LYS A 146 -13.07 27.39 -6.90
N ILE A 147 -12.54 27.20 -8.10
CA ILE A 147 -11.80 26.00 -8.49
C ILE A 147 -10.34 26.19 -8.10
N GLU A 148 -9.86 25.33 -7.22
CA GLU A 148 -8.47 25.22 -6.82
C GLU A 148 -7.90 23.86 -7.20
N TRP A 149 -6.61 23.84 -7.51
CA TRP A 149 -5.88 22.63 -7.85
C TRP A 149 -5.18 22.10 -6.61
N VAL A 150 -5.74 21.03 -6.04
CA VAL A 150 -5.22 20.43 -4.80
C VAL A 150 -4.94 18.95 -4.98
N GLY A 151 -3.83 18.49 -4.41
CA GLY A 151 -3.51 17.06 -4.33
C GLY A 151 -4.15 16.41 -3.11
N GLN A 152 -4.13 15.08 -3.07
CA GLN A 152 -4.64 14.31 -1.94
C GLN A 152 -3.61 14.28 -0.80
N THR A 153 -3.96 14.87 0.33
CA THR A 153 -3.15 14.89 1.54
C THR A 153 -3.94 14.39 2.75
N THR A 154 -3.35 14.40 3.93
CA THR A 154 -4.06 14.09 5.19
C THR A 154 -5.01 15.20 5.65
N ARG A 155 -4.97 16.38 5.01
CA ARG A 155 -5.77 17.56 5.38
C ARG A 155 -6.74 18.01 4.30
N VAL A 156 -6.47 17.67 3.04
CA VAL A 156 -7.27 18.06 1.88
C VAL A 156 -7.49 16.83 1.01
N ASN A 157 -8.72 16.62 0.56
CA ASN A 157 -9.08 15.48 -0.27
C ASN A 157 -9.84 15.95 -1.52
N PRO A 158 -9.23 15.93 -2.71
CA PRO A 158 -9.90 16.37 -3.94
C PRO A 158 -11.04 15.45 -4.40
N TRP A 159 -11.19 14.26 -3.79
CA TRP A 159 -12.09 13.22 -4.26
C TRP A 159 -13.47 13.27 -3.62
N GLY A 160 -14.18 14.38 -3.80
CA GLY A 160 -15.59 14.53 -3.43
C GLY A 160 -16.57 14.17 -4.54
N GLN A 161 -17.84 14.55 -4.32
CA GLN A 161 -18.89 14.45 -5.32
C GLN A 161 -18.60 15.35 -6.53
N LEU A 162 -19.00 14.91 -7.72
CA LEU A 162 -18.88 15.71 -8.94
C LEU A 162 -19.80 16.94 -8.86
N VAL A 163 -19.27 18.08 -9.29
CA VAL A 163 -20.00 19.35 -9.35
C VAL A 163 -20.58 19.53 -10.74
N HIS A 164 -21.88 19.77 -10.82
CA HIS A 164 -22.60 19.98 -12.08
C HIS A 164 -23.50 21.21 -12.03
N GLY A 165 -23.92 21.68 -13.20
CA GLY A 165 -24.93 22.73 -13.35
C GLY A 165 -24.46 24.10 -12.87
N GLU A 166 -25.35 24.84 -12.21
CA GLU A 166 -25.14 26.24 -11.78
C GLU A 166 -23.96 26.43 -10.83
N ALA A 167 -23.68 25.43 -9.98
CA ALA A 167 -22.53 25.47 -9.09
C ALA A 167 -21.20 25.45 -9.86
N LEU A 168 -21.14 24.72 -10.98
CA LEU A 168 -19.95 24.64 -11.82
C LEU A 168 -19.73 25.96 -12.59
N THR A 169 -20.79 26.54 -13.15
CA THR A 169 -20.69 27.81 -13.89
C THR A 169 -20.31 28.96 -12.97
N THR A 170 -20.87 29.00 -11.76
CA THR A 170 -20.50 29.98 -10.73
C THR A 170 -19.03 29.80 -10.32
N ALA A 171 -18.58 28.57 -10.13
CA ALA A 171 -17.20 28.27 -9.78
C ALA A 171 -16.22 28.72 -10.87
N LEU A 172 -16.51 28.46 -12.15
CA LEU A 172 -15.70 28.92 -13.28
C LEU A 172 -15.58 30.45 -13.30
N ASN A 173 -16.69 31.16 -13.06
CA ASN A 173 -16.71 32.62 -13.02
C ASN A 173 -15.92 33.21 -11.84
N ASN A 174 -15.82 32.51 -10.71
CA ASN A 174 -15.09 32.96 -9.53
C ASN A 174 -13.62 32.53 -9.52
N SER A 175 -13.23 31.58 -10.36
CA SER A 175 -11.89 31.00 -10.39
C SER A 175 -10.83 31.95 -10.95
N THR A 176 -9.56 31.71 -10.62
CA THR A 176 -8.43 32.50 -11.12
C THR A 176 -8.13 32.18 -12.59
N VAL A 177 -7.45 33.09 -13.28
CA VAL A 177 -6.96 32.89 -14.66
C VAL A 177 -6.05 31.65 -14.72
N GLU A 178 -5.22 31.44 -13.71
CA GLU A 178 -4.33 30.28 -13.56
C GLU A 178 -5.12 28.97 -13.51
N SER A 179 -6.15 28.88 -12.66
CA SER A 179 -6.98 27.68 -12.56
C SER A 179 -7.69 27.37 -13.88
N LEU A 180 -8.21 28.40 -14.57
CA LEU A 180 -8.90 28.24 -15.85
C LEU A 180 -7.92 27.87 -16.98
N ALA A 181 -6.75 28.49 -17.03
CA ALA A 181 -5.69 28.16 -17.99
C ALA A 181 -5.26 26.70 -17.86
N ARG A 182 -5.14 26.19 -16.62
CA ARG A 182 -4.81 24.78 -16.38
C ARG A 182 -5.92 23.83 -16.80
N ILE A 183 -7.21 24.18 -16.60
CA ILE A 183 -8.34 23.39 -17.11
C ILE A 183 -8.27 23.29 -18.64
N VAL A 184 -8.09 24.43 -19.32
CA VAL A 184 -7.98 24.48 -20.78
C VAL A 184 -6.78 23.65 -21.26
N HIS A 185 -5.65 23.72 -20.55
CA HIS A 185 -4.48 22.92 -20.87
C HIS A 185 -4.73 21.41 -20.74
N GLU A 186 -5.43 20.95 -19.69
CA GLU A 186 -5.76 19.53 -19.53
C GLU A 186 -6.75 19.02 -20.58
N GLN A 187 -7.73 19.85 -20.99
CA GLN A 187 -8.72 19.45 -22.00
C GLN A 187 -8.17 19.49 -23.44
N HIS A 188 -7.31 20.48 -23.75
CA HIS A 188 -6.81 20.74 -25.10
C HIS A 188 -5.32 20.45 -25.24
N GLY A 189 -4.79 19.49 -24.47
CA GLY A 189 -3.39 19.27 -24.11
C GLY A 189 -2.37 18.97 -25.21
N ASN A 190 -2.37 19.72 -26.32
CA ASN A 190 -1.32 19.82 -27.34
C ASN A 190 -1.39 21.13 -28.17
N THR A 191 -2.39 22.00 -27.96
CA THR A 191 -2.63 23.15 -28.85
C THR A 191 -1.96 24.45 -28.38
N MET A 192 -1.89 24.68 -27.06
CA MET A 192 -1.31 25.90 -26.47
C MET A 192 -0.52 25.59 -25.19
N THR A 193 0.58 26.29 -24.99
CA THR A 193 1.39 26.19 -23.75
C THR A 193 0.73 26.94 -22.61
N GLU A 194 0.94 26.50 -21.36
CA GLU A 194 0.39 27.14 -20.16
C GLU A 194 0.74 28.64 -20.09
N ALA A 195 1.96 29.02 -20.47
CA ALA A 195 2.40 30.41 -20.52
C ALA A 195 1.60 31.27 -21.53
N GLN A 196 1.17 30.68 -22.65
CA GLN A 196 0.32 31.38 -23.62
C GLN A 196 -1.10 31.54 -23.10
N LEU A 197 -1.62 30.53 -22.39
CA LEU A 197 -2.96 30.54 -21.80
C LEU A 197 -3.08 31.56 -20.66
N LEU A 198 -2.03 31.72 -19.85
CA LEU A 198 -1.99 32.73 -18.78
C LEU A 198 -2.06 34.17 -19.30
N GLY A 199 -1.68 34.41 -20.56
CA GLY A 199 -1.78 35.72 -21.21
C GLY A 199 -3.17 36.05 -21.78
N LEU A 200 -4.10 35.08 -21.80
CA LEU A 200 -5.43 35.28 -22.35
C LEU A 200 -6.38 35.91 -21.33
N PRO A 201 -7.35 36.73 -21.77
CA PRO A 201 -8.39 37.25 -20.90
C PRO A 201 -9.31 36.10 -20.43
N LYS A 202 -9.84 36.24 -19.22
CA LYS A 202 -10.67 35.23 -18.55
C LYS A 202 -11.85 34.75 -19.41
N ASP A 203 -12.50 35.66 -20.12
CA ASP A 203 -13.67 35.35 -20.96
C ASP A 203 -13.32 34.38 -22.11
N GLN A 204 -12.13 34.52 -22.68
CA GLN A 204 -11.65 33.61 -23.72
C GLN A 204 -11.33 32.24 -23.15
N LEU A 205 -10.70 32.18 -21.96
CA LEU A 205 -10.42 30.90 -21.29
C LEU A 205 -11.72 30.16 -20.95
N THR A 206 -12.70 30.84 -20.37
CA THR A 206 -14.00 30.23 -20.04
C THR A 206 -14.72 29.73 -21.29
N GLY A 207 -14.62 30.44 -22.43
CA GLY A 207 -15.19 30.02 -23.70
C GLY A 207 -14.51 28.78 -24.32
N MET A 208 -13.26 28.49 -23.95
CA MET A 208 -12.53 27.31 -24.41
C MET A 208 -12.81 26.05 -23.57
N ILE A 209 -13.41 26.20 -22.39
CA ILE A 209 -13.67 25.08 -21.46
C ILE A 209 -14.91 24.32 -21.90
N ASN A 210 -14.76 23.02 -22.13
CA ASN A 210 -15.88 22.12 -22.34
C ASN A 210 -16.43 21.66 -20.99
N THR A 211 -17.55 22.23 -20.55
CA THR A 211 -18.16 21.90 -19.25
C THR A 211 -18.70 20.47 -19.18
N ALA A 212 -18.97 19.82 -20.32
CA ALA A 212 -19.43 18.42 -20.35
C ALA A 212 -18.31 17.41 -20.04
N GLU A 213 -17.06 17.76 -20.35
CA GLU A 213 -15.87 16.92 -20.12
C GLU A 213 -15.09 17.36 -18.87
N LEU A 214 -15.56 18.39 -18.18
CA LEU A 214 -14.90 18.96 -17.01
C LEU A 214 -15.29 18.20 -15.74
N HIS A 215 -14.34 17.46 -15.18
CA HIS A 215 -14.52 16.75 -13.91
C HIS A 215 -14.04 17.59 -12.72
N VAL A 216 -14.85 18.57 -12.29
CA VAL A 216 -14.61 19.29 -11.03
C VAL A 216 -15.33 18.56 -9.89
N ARG A 217 -14.62 18.34 -8.79
CA ARG A 217 -15.16 17.66 -7.60
C ARG A 217 -15.25 18.61 -6.41
N GLN A 218 -16.13 18.33 -5.46
CA GLN A 218 -16.11 18.99 -4.15
C GLN A 218 -14.97 18.44 -3.29
N ASN A 219 -14.63 19.12 -2.20
CA ASN A 219 -13.71 18.57 -1.21
C ASN A 219 -14.34 17.34 -0.54
N GLY A 220 -13.67 16.19 -0.64
CA GLY A 220 -14.10 14.93 -0.05
C GLY A 220 -13.80 14.83 1.46
N PRO A 221 -14.20 13.73 2.10
CA PRO A 221 -13.90 13.49 3.50
C PRO A 221 -12.39 13.43 3.74
N VAL A 222 -11.86 14.32 4.60
CA VAL A 222 -10.42 14.37 4.94
C VAL A 222 -9.93 13.09 5.62
N ALA A 223 -10.85 12.36 6.26
CA ALA A 223 -10.56 11.07 6.89
C ALA A 223 -9.99 10.04 5.89
N PHE A 224 -10.41 10.07 4.62
CA PHE A 224 -9.90 9.13 3.61
C PHE A 224 -8.38 9.19 3.48
N GLY A 225 -7.81 10.38 3.25
CA GLY A 225 -6.36 10.55 3.15
C GLY A 225 -5.64 10.17 4.44
N GLY A 226 -6.19 10.54 5.60
CA GLY A 226 -5.64 10.18 6.91
C GLY A 226 -5.53 8.67 7.12
N TYR A 227 -6.61 7.92 6.88
CA TYR A 227 -6.62 6.46 7.00
C TYR A 227 -5.78 5.79 5.91
N PHE A 228 -5.86 6.27 4.67
CA PHE A 228 -5.10 5.70 3.55
C PHE A 228 -3.59 5.79 3.82
N TYR A 229 -3.05 6.98 4.04
CA TYR A 229 -1.60 7.15 4.28
C TYR A 229 -1.17 6.56 5.63
N GLY A 230 -2.03 6.59 6.64
CA GLY A 230 -1.75 5.99 7.95
C GLY A 230 -1.61 4.47 7.89
N ILE A 231 -2.62 3.78 7.37
CA ILE A 231 -2.67 2.31 7.33
C ILE A 231 -1.66 1.76 6.32
N THR A 232 -1.65 2.30 5.10
CA THR A 232 -0.69 1.84 4.07
C THR A 232 0.75 2.22 4.43
N GLY A 233 0.96 3.31 5.18
CA GLY A 233 2.28 3.71 5.68
C GLY A 233 2.79 2.81 6.79
N PHE A 234 1.93 2.47 7.74
CA PHE A 234 2.26 1.50 8.78
C PHE A 234 2.56 0.13 8.18
N HIS A 235 1.78 -0.31 7.19
CA HIS A 235 2.09 -1.50 6.41
C HIS A 235 3.43 -1.39 5.66
N GLY A 236 3.67 -0.29 4.96
CA GLY A 236 4.93 -0.03 4.25
C GLY A 236 6.15 -0.09 5.18
N PHE A 237 6.02 0.36 6.42
CA PHE A 237 7.06 0.20 7.45
C PHE A 237 7.36 -1.28 7.77
N HIS A 238 6.33 -2.14 7.85
CA HIS A 238 6.52 -3.58 8.05
C HIS A 238 7.17 -4.26 6.84
N VAL A 239 6.77 -3.88 5.62
CA VAL A 239 7.42 -4.37 4.40
C VAL A 239 8.89 -3.94 4.39
N PHE A 240 9.18 -2.68 4.70
CA PHE A 240 10.55 -2.15 4.77
C PHE A 240 11.40 -2.91 5.79
N SER A 241 10.91 -3.09 7.02
CA SER A 241 11.62 -3.86 8.05
C SER A 241 11.83 -5.31 7.62
N GLY A 242 10.84 -5.92 6.96
CA GLY A 242 10.93 -7.26 6.38
C GLY A 242 12.01 -7.37 5.30
N VAL A 243 12.12 -6.36 4.41
CA VAL A 243 13.17 -6.31 3.39
C VAL A 243 14.54 -6.23 4.05
N VAL A 244 14.70 -5.38 5.07
CA VAL A 244 15.95 -5.28 5.84
C VAL A 244 16.30 -6.60 6.50
N ILE A 245 15.34 -7.28 7.13
CA ILE A 245 15.53 -8.61 7.73
C ILE A 245 15.98 -9.61 6.65
N ASN A 246 15.34 -9.63 5.49
CA ASN A 246 15.69 -10.55 4.41
C ASN A 246 17.10 -10.29 3.85
N ILE A 247 17.50 -9.02 3.72
CA ILE A 247 18.87 -8.64 3.34
C ILE A 247 19.89 -9.17 4.36
N ILE A 248 19.61 -9.03 5.66
CA ILE A 248 20.47 -9.57 6.72
C ILE A 248 20.55 -11.09 6.62
N MET A 249 19.42 -11.78 6.43
CA MET A 249 19.38 -13.23 6.25
C MET A 249 20.16 -13.68 5.01
N LEU A 250 20.11 -12.92 3.91
CA LEU A 250 20.88 -13.20 2.70
C LEU A 250 22.38 -13.11 2.96
N ILE A 251 22.83 -12.03 3.62
CA ILE A 251 24.24 -11.83 3.98
C ILE A 251 24.72 -12.94 4.92
N MET A 252 23.91 -13.31 5.93
CA MET A 252 24.23 -14.41 6.85
C MET A 252 24.33 -15.76 6.14
N THR A 253 23.45 -16.01 5.16
CA THR A 253 23.48 -17.23 4.35
C THR A 253 24.74 -17.28 3.51
N GLN A 254 25.10 -16.19 2.82
CA GLN A 254 26.33 -16.11 2.03
C GLN A 254 27.57 -16.37 2.89
N LYS A 255 27.64 -15.80 4.09
CA LYS A 255 28.71 -15.99 5.08
C LYS A 255 28.70 -17.38 5.77
N GLY A 256 27.85 -18.31 5.33
CA GLY A 256 27.79 -19.68 5.85
C GLY A 256 27.41 -19.75 7.33
N VAL A 257 26.69 -18.76 7.86
CA VAL A 257 26.30 -18.75 9.29
C VAL A 257 25.35 -19.90 9.61
N PHE A 258 24.41 -20.20 8.71
CA PHE A 258 23.43 -21.26 8.90
C PHE A 258 24.00 -22.67 8.72
N GLU A 259 24.96 -22.83 7.80
CA GLU A 259 25.75 -24.08 7.67
C GLU A 259 26.52 -24.36 8.96
N ARG A 260 27.17 -23.34 9.56
CA ARG A 260 27.87 -23.46 10.85
C ARG A 260 26.95 -23.78 12.03
N ARG A 261 25.69 -23.34 11.98
CA ARG A 261 24.67 -23.62 13.01
C ARG A 261 23.98 -24.98 12.80
N GLY A 262 24.09 -25.57 11.62
CA GLY A 262 23.44 -26.85 11.27
C GLY A 262 21.93 -26.76 11.05
N HIS A 263 21.33 -25.57 11.07
CA HIS A 263 19.89 -25.38 10.86
C HIS A 263 19.54 -24.01 10.26
N TYR A 264 18.45 -23.96 9.48
CA TYR A 264 17.95 -22.74 8.82
C TYR A 264 16.71 -22.13 9.49
N LEU A 265 16.46 -22.44 10.77
CA LEU A 265 15.30 -21.96 11.54
C LEU A 265 15.06 -20.44 11.54
N MET A 266 16.11 -19.62 11.37
CA MET A 266 15.95 -18.17 11.27
C MET A 266 15.29 -17.72 9.97
N ILE A 267 15.53 -18.44 8.87
CA ILE A 267 14.89 -18.18 7.57
C ILE A 267 13.40 -18.54 7.65
N GLU A 268 13.06 -19.61 8.37
CA GLU A 268 11.66 -19.95 8.63
C GLU A 268 10.93 -18.85 9.41
N LYS A 269 11.55 -18.29 10.46
CA LYS A 269 10.97 -17.19 11.25
C LYS A 269 10.82 -15.91 10.42
N ALA A 270 11.82 -15.57 9.60
CA ALA A 270 11.73 -14.45 8.66
C ALA A 270 10.63 -14.68 7.60
N GLY A 271 10.49 -15.92 7.12
CA GLY A 271 9.41 -16.30 6.20
C GLY A 271 8.02 -16.12 6.83
N LEU A 272 7.83 -16.55 8.09
CA LEU A 272 6.57 -16.31 8.80
C LEU A 272 6.23 -14.82 8.90
N TYR A 273 7.22 -13.96 9.17
CA TYR A 273 7.02 -12.51 9.15
C TYR A 273 6.57 -12.02 7.77
N TRP A 274 7.30 -12.43 6.73
CA TRP A 274 7.05 -11.97 5.37
C TRP A 274 5.66 -12.38 4.87
N HIS A 275 5.24 -13.61 5.15
CA HIS A 275 3.90 -14.09 4.81
C HIS A 275 2.80 -13.37 5.58
N PHE A 276 3.05 -13.02 6.85
CA PHE A 276 2.10 -12.23 7.63
C PHE A 276 1.91 -10.84 7.01
N VAL A 277 3.01 -10.17 6.64
CA VAL A 277 2.94 -8.85 6.00
C VAL A 277 2.16 -8.93 4.69
N ASP A 278 2.44 -9.92 3.84
CA ASP A 278 1.70 -10.15 2.59
C ASP A 278 0.19 -10.41 2.84
N LEU A 279 -0.15 -11.23 3.84
CA LEU A 279 -1.54 -11.48 4.22
C LEU A 279 -2.26 -10.19 4.65
N VAL A 280 -1.61 -9.35 5.47
CA VAL A 280 -2.17 -8.05 5.87
C VAL A 280 -2.43 -7.17 4.66
N TRP A 281 -1.53 -7.17 3.67
CA TRP A 281 -1.72 -6.40 2.44
C TRP A 281 -2.98 -6.80 1.68
N VAL A 282 -3.29 -8.09 1.59
CA VAL A 282 -4.52 -8.57 0.91
C VAL A 282 -5.78 -7.94 1.53
N PHE A 283 -5.83 -7.79 2.85
CA PHE A 283 -6.94 -7.12 3.54
C PHE A 283 -6.95 -5.61 3.29
N VAL A 284 -5.79 -4.96 3.35
CA VAL A 284 -5.67 -3.52 3.04
C VAL A 284 -6.10 -3.25 1.60
N PHE A 285 -5.66 -4.08 0.67
CA PHE A 285 -6.03 -4.03 -0.74
C PHE A 285 -7.54 -4.11 -0.93
N LEU A 286 -8.17 -5.12 -0.30
CA LEU A 286 -9.63 -5.29 -0.32
C LEU A 286 -10.37 -4.06 0.20
N CYS A 287 -9.96 -3.50 1.35
CA CYS A 287 -10.68 -2.41 2.01
C CYS A 287 -10.53 -1.03 1.36
N PHE A 288 -9.43 -0.77 0.65
CA PHE A 288 -9.17 0.56 0.06
C PHE A 288 -9.36 0.61 -1.45
N TYR A 289 -9.09 -0.49 -2.15
CA TYR A 289 -9.04 -0.50 -3.61
C TYR A 289 -10.23 -1.24 -4.25
N LEU A 290 -10.93 -2.10 -3.49
CA LEU A 290 -12.08 -2.84 -4.00
C LEU A 290 -13.43 -2.45 -3.36
N ILE A 291 -13.45 -1.97 -2.11
CA ILE A 291 -14.65 -1.65 -1.32
C ILE A 291 -14.69 -0.15 -0.98
#